data_AF-A0A544QKK0-F1
#
_entry.id   AF-A0A544QKK0-F1
#
_cell.length_a   1.000
_cell.length_b   1.000
_cell.length_c   1.000
_cell.angle_alpha   90.00
_cell.angle_beta   90.00
_cell.angle_gamma   90.00
#
_symmetry.space_group_name_H-M   'P 1'
#
loop_
_entity.id
_entity.type
_entity.pdbx_description
1 polymer ?
#
loop_
_entity_poly.entity_id
_entity_poly.type
_entity_poly.pdbx_seq_one_letter_code
_entity_poly.pdbx_strand_id
1 'polypeptide(L)'
;MHLAVATPGVSKAAVRAATAATNPVVVKATRCGRLPPTRSPTELTVCVRCCRISLHAADRVLAEIPLPVTDRVRLLDAKGVPRWLRRRFDCPVIAQPRRRQQLHSVAWD
;
A
#
# COMPACT_ATOMS: atom_id res chain seq x y z
N MET A 1 13.76 -1.07 10.40
CA MET A 1 12.29 -1.17 10.64
C MET A 1 11.57 -1.25 9.29
N HIS A 2 10.57 -2.12 9.16
CA HIS A 2 9.68 -2.14 7.99
C HIS A 2 8.41 -1.35 8.29
N LEU A 3 8.17 -0.30 7.50
CA LEU A 3 6.96 0.50 7.55
C LEU A 3 6.06 0.15 6.36
N ALA A 4 4.79 -0.12 6.64
CA ALA A 4 3.78 -0.28 5.61
C ALA A 4 2.71 0.80 5.74
N VAL A 5 2.42 1.48 4.63
CA VAL A 5 1.54 2.63 4.57
C VAL A 5 0.23 2.25 3.89
N ALA A 6 -0.88 2.41 4.59
CA ALA A 6 -2.22 2.32 4.02
C ALA A 6 -2.64 3.68 3.46
N THR A 7 -2.73 3.81 2.13
CA THR A 7 -3.27 5.01 1.48
C THR A 7 -4.81 5.07 1.57
N PRO A 8 -5.46 6.20 1.22
CA PRO A 8 -6.91 6.30 1.23
C PRO A 8 -7.60 5.18 0.44
N GLY A 9 -8.64 4.58 1.02
CA GLY A 9 -9.33 3.42 0.46
C GLY A 9 -8.68 2.07 0.76
N VAL A 10 -7.49 2.06 1.37
CA VAL A 10 -6.83 0.84 1.86
C VAL A 10 -7.01 0.71 3.37
N SER A 11 -7.46 -0.46 3.84
CA SER A 11 -7.59 -0.75 5.27
C SER A 11 -6.27 -1.26 5.85
N LYS A 12 -6.00 -1.01 7.13
CA LYS A 12 -4.81 -1.57 7.82
C LYS A 12 -4.79 -3.09 7.78
N ALA A 13 -5.96 -3.74 7.87
CA ALA A 13 -6.08 -5.19 7.76
C ALA A 13 -5.61 -5.71 6.38
N ALA A 14 -6.00 -5.04 5.29
CA ALA A 14 -5.54 -5.39 3.96
C ALA A 14 -4.02 -5.22 3.81
N VAL A 15 -3.45 -4.15 4.41
CA VAL A 15 -1.98 -3.97 4.44
C VAL A 15 -1.29 -5.09 5.20
N ARG A 16 -1.76 -5.45 6.40
CA ARG A 16 -1.20 -6.55 7.19
C ARG A 16 -1.25 -7.87 6.42
N ALA A 17 -2.39 -8.20 5.82
CA ALA A 17 -2.51 -9.40 4.99
C ALA A 17 -1.55 -9.37 3.78
N ALA A 18 -1.34 -8.19 3.19
CA ALA A 18 -0.42 -8.02 2.08
C ALA A 18 1.06 -8.17 2.49
N THR A 19 1.40 -7.79 3.71
CA THR A 19 2.79 -7.67 4.20
C THR A 19 3.08 -8.62 5.36
N ALA A 20 2.30 -9.68 5.51
CA ALA A 20 2.35 -10.57 6.66
C ALA A 20 3.75 -11.20 6.88
N ALA A 21 4.48 -11.48 5.79
CA ALA A 21 5.81 -12.07 5.83
C ALA A 21 6.87 -11.21 6.54
N THR A 22 6.64 -9.91 6.68
CA THR A 22 7.65 -8.96 7.17
C THR A 22 7.26 -8.26 8.47
N ASN A 23 6.08 -8.57 9.03
CA ASN A 23 5.54 -8.01 10.26
C ASN A 23 5.75 -6.48 10.41
N PRO A 24 5.25 -5.65 9.47
CA PRO A 24 5.58 -4.23 9.45
C PRO A 24 4.75 -3.43 10.46
N VAL A 25 5.27 -2.26 10.82
CA VAL A 25 4.48 -1.20 11.46
C VAL A 25 3.51 -0.64 10.41
N VAL A 26 2.20 -0.72 10.68
CA VAL A 26 1.18 -0.27 9.73
C VAL A 26 0.59 1.08 10.13
N VAL A 27 0.82 2.08 9.29
CA VAL A 27 0.29 3.43 9.44
C VAL A 27 -0.70 3.76 8.33
N LYS A 28 -1.48 4.82 8.51
CA LYS A 28 -2.44 5.29 7.51
C LYS A 28 -2.03 6.67 7.04
N ALA A 29 -1.94 6.85 5.73
CA ALA A 29 -1.72 8.14 5.12
C ALA A 29 -3.04 8.90 4.98
N THR A 30 -2.96 10.22 5.10
CA THR A 30 -4.07 11.12 4.74
C THR A 30 -4.26 11.17 3.22
N ARG A 31 -5.30 11.87 2.75
CA ARG A 31 -5.52 12.10 1.30
C ARG A 31 -4.38 12.88 0.63
N CYS A 32 -3.64 13.67 1.41
CA CYS A 32 -2.51 14.46 0.94
C CYS A 32 -1.16 13.77 1.18
N GLY A 33 -1.16 12.48 1.58
CA GLY A 33 0.06 11.70 1.82
C GLY A 33 0.74 11.90 3.17
N ARG A 34 0.25 12.79 4.04
CA ARG A 34 0.83 12.96 5.37
C ARG A 34 0.73 11.69 6.21
N LEU A 35 1.79 11.40 6.95
CA LEU A 35 1.90 10.29 7.90
C LEU A 35 1.89 10.78 9.35
N PRO A 36 1.43 9.95 10.31
CA PRO A 36 1.71 10.22 11.71
C PRO A 36 3.23 10.18 11.98
N PRO A 37 3.72 10.79 13.06
CA PRO A 37 5.12 10.69 13.46
C PRO A 37 5.55 9.22 13.53
N THR A 38 6.58 8.87 12.76
CA THR A 38 7.14 7.52 12.68
C THR A 38 8.66 7.60 12.68
N ARG A 39 9.31 6.55 13.19
CA ARG A 39 10.77 6.42 13.08
C ARG A 39 11.15 6.20 11.62
N SER A 40 12.33 6.68 11.21
CA SER A 40 12.86 6.50 9.85
C SER A 40 12.88 5.01 9.46
N PRO A 41 12.11 4.60 8.45
CA PRO A 41 12.06 3.22 8.03
C PRO A 41 13.30 2.83 7.23
N THR A 42 13.73 1.58 7.40
CA THR A 42 14.76 0.96 6.54
C THR A 42 14.10 0.40 5.28
N GLU A 43 12.88 -0.12 5.43
CA GLU A 43 12.05 -0.61 4.33
C GLU A 43 10.68 0.09 4.34
N LEU A 44 10.22 0.51 3.17
CA LEU A 44 8.93 1.15 2.97
C LEU A 44 8.07 0.33 2.00
N THR A 45 6.81 0.12 2.35
CA THR A 45 5.82 -0.45 1.42
C THR A 45 4.57 0.40 1.41
N VAL A 46 4.30 1.07 0.29
CA VAL A 46 3.11 1.90 0.13
C VAL A 46 2.01 1.07 -0.54
N CYS A 47 0.98 0.73 0.22
CA CYS A 47 -0.15 -0.06 -0.27
C CYS A 47 -1.22 0.86 -0.86
N VAL A 48 -1.58 0.60 -2.11
CA VAL A 48 -2.47 1.45 -2.93
C VAL A 48 -3.62 0.67 -3.55
N ARG A 49 -4.65 1.41 -3.92
CA ARG A 49 -5.67 1.04 -4.89
C ARG A 49 -5.44 1.78 -6.20
N CYS A 50 -5.95 1.24 -7.30
CA CYS A 50 -5.88 1.87 -8.62
C CYS A 50 -6.89 3.04 -8.75
N CYS A 51 -6.87 3.99 -7.82
CA CYS A 51 -7.70 5.19 -7.85
C CYS A 51 -6.85 6.45 -7.64
N ARG A 52 -7.29 7.56 -8.23
CA ARG A 52 -6.53 8.83 -8.27
C ARG A 52 -6.09 9.31 -6.89
N ILE A 53 -6.96 9.19 -5.89
CA ILE A 53 -6.69 9.65 -4.51
C ILE A 53 -5.61 8.78 -3.85
N SER A 54 -5.71 7.46 -3.98
CA SER A 54 -4.75 6.52 -3.37
C SER A 54 -3.36 6.70 -4.00
N LEU A 55 -3.30 6.86 -5.32
CA LEU A 55 -2.05 7.06 -6.05
C LEU A 55 -1.42 8.43 -5.75
N HIS A 56 -2.23 9.50 -5.68
CA HIS A 56 -1.74 10.81 -5.27
C HIS A 56 -1.15 10.80 -3.85
N ALA A 57 -1.84 10.17 -2.90
CA ALA A 57 -1.31 10.01 -1.55
C ALA A 57 -0.01 9.21 -1.53
N ALA A 58 0.15 8.21 -2.40
CA ALA A 58 1.39 7.44 -2.52
C ALA A 58 2.56 8.29 -3.02
N ASP A 59 2.37 9.11 -4.06
CA ASP A 59 3.41 10.01 -4.56
C ASP A 59 3.91 10.93 -3.43
N ARG A 60 2.96 11.49 -2.67
CA ARG A 60 3.24 12.39 -1.55
C ARG A 60 3.98 11.69 -0.41
N VAL A 61 3.60 10.46 -0.07
CA VAL A 61 4.30 9.65 0.94
C VAL A 61 5.75 9.37 0.52
N LEU A 62 5.96 8.98 -0.74
CA LEU A 62 7.29 8.66 -1.27
C LEU A 62 8.19 9.91 -1.33
N ALA A 63 7.62 11.08 -1.59
CA ALA A 63 8.35 12.35 -1.57
C ALA A 63 8.67 12.84 -0.14
N GLU A 64 7.85 12.50 0.85
CA GLU A 64 8.02 12.97 2.24
C GLU A 64 8.93 12.08 3.08
N ILE A 65 9.04 10.78 2.78
CA ILE A 65 9.94 9.88 3.50
C ILE A 65 11.34 9.93 2.84
N PRO A 66 12.38 10.41 3.54
CA PRO A 66 13.72 10.42 2.99
C PRO A 66 14.23 8.99 2.77
N LEU A 67 14.51 8.67 1.49
CA LEU A 67 15.27 7.54 0.96
C LEU A 67 15.41 6.32 1.90
N PRO A 68 14.36 5.50 2.05
CA PRO A 68 14.50 4.19 2.68
C PRO A 68 15.47 3.34 1.84
N VAL A 69 16.19 2.42 2.49
CA VAL A 69 17.10 1.48 1.82
C VAL A 69 16.36 0.62 0.78
N THR A 70 15.07 0.38 1.02
CA THR A 70 14.21 -0.26 0.03
C THR A 70 12.81 0.31 0.12
N ASP A 71 12.25 0.75 -1.00
CA ASP A 71 10.85 1.09 -1.14
C ASP A 71 10.17 0.28 -2.26
N ARG A 72 8.85 0.17 -2.15
CA ARG A 72 8.00 -0.43 -3.18
C ARG A 72 6.57 0.04 -3.04
N VAL A 73 5.86 0.09 -4.16
CA VAL A 73 4.41 0.29 -4.20
C VAL A 73 3.72 -1.05 -4.40
N ARG A 74 2.69 -1.32 -3.59
CA ARG A 74 1.90 -2.55 -3.68
C ARG A 74 0.46 -2.25 -4.02
N LEU A 75 0.02 -2.71 -5.19
CA LEU A 75 -1.33 -2.52 -5.71
C LEU A 75 -2.25 -3.67 -5.26
N LEU A 76 -3.29 -3.36 -4.47
CA LEU A 76 -4.11 -4.37 -3.79
C LEU A 76 -5.39 -4.77 -4.54
N ASP A 77 -5.76 -4.04 -5.59
CA ASP A 77 -7.04 -4.20 -6.29
C ASP A 77 -6.90 -4.56 -7.77
N ALA A 78 -5.69 -4.90 -8.22
CA ALA A 78 -5.44 -5.30 -9.60
C ALA A 78 -4.81 -6.70 -9.69
N LYS A 79 -5.15 -7.43 -10.76
CA LYS A 79 -4.54 -8.73 -11.08
C LYS A 79 -3.09 -8.59 -11.55
N GLY A 80 -2.72 -7.43 -12.06
CA GLY A 80 -1.39 -7.11 -12.56
C GLY A 80 -1.16 -5.60 -12.52
N VAL A 81 0.08 -5.18 -12.69
CA VAL A 81 0.45 -3.76 -12.68
C VAL A 81 0.15 -3.13 -14.04
N PRO A 82 -0.75 -2.14 -14.14
CA PRO A 82 -1.00 -1.42 -15.39
C PRO A 82 0.29 -0.81 -15.93
N ARG A 83 0.48 -0.85 -17.26
CA ARG A 83 1.73 -0.36 -17.90
C ARG A 83 2.08 1.07 -17.51
N TRP A 84 1.09 1.96 -17.49
CA TRP A 84 1.28 3.36 -17.11
C TRP A 84 1.75 3.52 -15.65
N LEU A 85 1.32 2.63 -14.75
CA LEU A 85 1.66 2.71 -13.34
C LEU A 85 3.12 2.32 -13.06
N ARG A 86 3.70 1.46 -13.91
CA ARG A 86 5.11 1.07 -13.82
C ARG A 86 6.08 2.24 -13.96
N ARG A 87 5.65 3.32 -14.62
CA ARG A 87 6.44 4.54 -14.84
C ARG A 87 6.05 5.69 -13.93
N ARG A 88 5.04 5.50 -13.07
CA ARG A 88 4.55 6.57 -12.20
C ARG A 88 5.47 6.81 -11.00
N PHE A 89 6.00 5.72 -10.45
CA PHE A 89 6.82 5.74 -9.25
C PHE A 89 8.25 5.35 -9.61
N ASP A 90 9.23 5.98 -8.95
CA ASP A 90 10.65 5.66 -9.11
C ASP A 90 11.07 4.40 -8.32
N CYS A 91 10.12 3.55 -7.96
CA CYS A 91 10.36 2.31 -7.23
C CYS A 91 9.50 1.16 -7.75
N PRO A 92 9.86 -0.11 -7.45
CA PRO A 92 9.13 -1.26 -7.94
C PRO A 92 7.65 -1.25 -7.55
N VAL A 93 6.78 -1.48 -8.55
CA VAL A 93 5.35 -1.66 -8.34
C VAL A 93 4.99 -3.14 -8.45
N ILE A 94 4.32 -3.68 -7.45
CA ILE A 94 3.94 -5.09 -7.38
C ILE A 94 2.42 -5.19 -7.23
N ALA A 95 1.77 -6.01 -8.06
CA ALA A 95 0.37 -6.33 -7.90
C ALA A 95 0.20 -7.47 -6.91
N GLN A 96 -0.68 -7.29 -5.94
CA GLN A 96 -1.16 -8.38 -5.11
C GLN A 96 -2.53 -8.79 -5.65
N PRO A 97 -2.65 -9.99 -6.26
CA PRO A 97 -3.93 -10.47 -6.72
C PRO A 97 -4.89 -10.50 -5.52
N ARG A 98 -6.10 -9.96 -5.70
CA ARG A 98 -7.20 -10.17 -4.76
C ARG A 98 -7.35 -11.68 -4.59
N ARG A 99 -6.93 -12.22 -3.43
CA ARG A 99 -7.48 -13.50 -2.98
C ARG A 99 -8.98 -13.25 -2.91
N ARG A 100 -9.76 -13.99 -3.71
CA ARG A 100 -11.21 -14.05 -3.54
C ARG A 100 -11.44 -14.30 -2.06
N GLN A 101 -11.89 -13.28 -1.32
CA GLN A 101 -12.55 -13.55 -0.06
C GLN A 101 -13.74 -14.40 -0.46
N GLN A 102 -13.73 -15.67 -0.06
CA GLN A 102 -14.95 -16.47 -0.02
C GLN A 102 -15.90 -15.68 0.88
N LEU A 103 -16.78 -14.89 0.26
CA LEU A 103 -18.04 -14.51 0.84
C LEU A 103 -18.75 -15.83 1.07
N HIS A 104 -18.65 -16.37 2.29
CA HIS A 104 -19.65 -17.28 2.79
C HIS A 104 -20.95 -16.48 2.74
N SER A 105 -21.72 -16.72 1.69
CA SER A 105 -23.16 -16.52 1.67
C SER A 105 -23.70 -17.14 2.94
N VAL A 106 -24.08 -16.29 3.90
CA VAL A 106 -24.96 -16.67 4.99
C VAL A 106 -26.29 -16.97 4.29
N ALA A 107 -26.56 -18.25 4.09
CA ALA A 107 -27.90 -18.72 3.79
C ALA A 107 -28.79 -18.32 4.97
N TRP A 108 -29.84 -17.58 4.67
CA TRP A 108 -30.95 -17.38 5.60
C TRP A 108 -31.77 -18.67 5.55
N ASP A 109 -31.79 -19.41 6.66
CA ASP A 109 -32.89 -20.33 6.99
C ASP A 109 -33.92 -19.56 7.82
#